data_AF-A0A966FMN2-F1
#
_entry.id   AF-A0A966FMN2-F1
#
_cell.length_a   1.000
_cell.length_b   1.000
_cell.length_c   1.000
_cell.angle_alpha   90.00
_cell.angle_beta   90.00
_cell.angle_gamma   90.00
#
_symmetry.space_group_name_H-M   'P 1'
#
loop_
_entity.id
_entity.type
_entity.pdbx_description
1 polymer ?
#
loop_
_entity_poly.entity_id
_entity_poly.type
_entity_poly.pdbx_seq_one_letter_code
_entity_poly.pdbx_strand_id
1 'polypeptide(L)'
;MKEYLRYYAFLVLLFGSCKVVFSQQISVDASIPLNQLIQDNLIEGCVEISNISSAVNGNSFGLPSYAFFNRASSNFPFQDGVMLSTGNAESGGNLPRTPTLSEGSTIWGTDPDLEAALGITNTLNATSIEFDLISATNQVQFNYLLASEEYFGTNPCQFSDGFVFLIKEVGSPLPYTNIALVPGTSIPVNTNTIHEEIFGICPAQNAQYFDGY
;
A
#
# COMPACT_ATOMS: atom_id res chain seq x y z
N MET A 1 16.23 -39.92 -40.63
CA MET A 1 15.80 -38.51 -40.79
C MET A 1 14.58 -38.14 -39.96
N LYS A 2 13.49 -38.93 -39.91
CA LYS A 2 12.29 -38.60 -39.12
C LYS A 2 12.49 -38.58 -37.59
N GLU A 3 13.38 -39.42 -37.06
CA GLU A 3 13.70 -39.49 -35.61
C GLU A 3 14.41 -38.21 -35.09
N TYR A 4 15.34 -37.64 -35.86
CA TYR A 4 16.05 -36.42 -35.49
C TYR A 4 15.14 -35.16 -35.52
N LEU A 5 14.14 -35.14 -36.39
CA LEU A 5 13.17 -34.04 -36.50
C LEU A 5 12.26 -33.94 -35.26
N ARG A 6 11.94 -35.09 -34.63
CA ARG A 6 11.18 -35.14 -33.37
C ARG A 6 11.98 -34.61 -32.19
N TYR A 7 13.28 -34.89 -32.13
CA TYR A 7 14.17 -34.37 -31.08
C TYR A 7 14.33 -32.85 -31.16
N TYR A 8 14.49 -32.30 -32.39
CA TYR A 8 14.53 -30.84 -32.59
C TYR A 8 13.20 -30.16 -32.26
N ALA A 9 12.05 -30.79 -32.58
CA ALA A 9 10.74 -30.25 -32.21
C ALA A 9 10.54 -30.23 -30.68
N PHE A 10 11.03 -31.25 -29.96
CA PHE A 10 11.00 -31.28 -28.49
C PHE A 10 11.92 -30.24 -27.84
N LEU A 11 13.12 -30.01 -28.41
CA LEU A 11 14.06 -28.99 -27.93
C LEU A 11 13.55 -27.56 -28.16
N VAL A 12 12.85 -27.29 -29.26
CA VAL A 12 12.23 -25.99 -29.54
C VAL A 12 11.04 -25.71 -28.61
N LEU A 13 10.26 -26.74 -28.23
CA LEU A 13 9.18 -26.62 -27.24
C LEU A 13 9.70 -26.38 -25.81
N LEU A 14 10.86 -26.94 -25.45
CA LEU A 14 11.49 -26.74 -24.12
C LEU A 14 12.16 -25.36 -23.97
N PHE A 15 12.66 -24.75 -25.04
CA PHE A 15 13.22 -23.39 -25.02
C PHE A 15 12.18 -22.28 -25.22
N GLY A 16 10.98 -22.60 -25.73
CA GLY A 16 9.89 -21.64 -25.96
C GLY A 16 9.04 -21.31 -24.73
N SER A 17 9.21 -22.03 -23.61
CA SER A 17 8.43 -21.83 -22.38
C SER A 17 9.13 -20.96 -21.33
N CYS A 18 10.14 -20.18 -21.72
CA CYS A 18 10.74 -19.19 -20.83
C CYS A 18 9.71 -18.08 -20.56
N LYS A 19 8.89 -18.27 -19.52
CA LYS A 19 8.05 -17.21 -18.96
C LYS A 19 9.03 -16.13 -18.47
N VAL A 20 9.11 -15.02 -19.20
CA VAL A 20 9.75 -13.82 -18.68
C VAL A 20 8.85 -13.35 -17.55
N VAL A 21 9.27 -13.60 -16.31
CA VAL A 21 8.60 -13.05 -15.13
C VAL A 21 9.05 -11.60 -15.04
N PHE A 22 8.16 -10.68 -15.40
CA PHE A 22 8.38 -9.27 -15.11
C PHE A 22 8.11 -9.07 -13.62
N SER A 23 9.10 -8.52 -12.91
CA SER A 23 8.86 -7.98 -11.56
C SER A 23 7.78 -6.90 -11.66
N GLN A 24 6.88 -6.81 -10.67
CA GLN A 24 5.88 -5.74 -10.57
C GLN A 24 6.53 -4.41 -10.13
N GLN A 25 7.56 -3.99 -10.84
CA GLN A 25 8.35 -2.83 -10.46
C GLN A 25 7.59 -1.57 -10.82
N ILE A 26 7.23 -0.80 -9.79
CA ILE A 26 6.75 0.58 -9.92
C ILE A 26 7.93 1.55 -9.90
N SER A 27 7.78 2.67 -10.61
CA SER A 27 8.64 3.85 -10.44
C SER A 27 8.08 4.70 -9.31
N VAL A 28 8.93 5.20 -8.42
CA VAL A 28 8.53 6.02 -7.27
C VAL A 28 9.38 7.29 -7.24
N ASP A 29 8.73 8.44 -7.09
CA ASP A 29 9.34 9.77 -7.07
C ASP A 29 8.87 10.55 -5.85
N ALA A 30 9.76 10.73 -4.87
CA ALA A 30 9.49 11.50 -3.65
C ALA A 30 9.81 13.00 -3.80
N SER A 31 10.24 13.45 -4.97
CA SER A 31 10.53 14.86 -5.23
C SER A 31 9.28 15.71 -5.52
N ILE A 32 8.14 15.07 -5.80
CA ILE A 32 6.87 15.74 -6.07
C ILE A 32 6.36 16.44 -4.79
N PRO A 33 6.14 17.78 -4.81
CA PRO A 33 5.63 18.50 -3.65
C PRO A 33 4.25 17.99 -3.21
N LEU A 34 4.01 17.91 -1.89
CA LEU A 34 2.78 17.36 -1.31
C LEU A 34 1.47 17.90 -1.93
N ASN A 35 1.39 19.22 -2.13
CA ASN A 35 0.20 19.83 -2.74
C ASN A 35 -0.05 19.28 -4.16
N GLN A 36 1.00 19.20 -4.96
CA GLN A 36 0.93 18.67 -6.32
C GLN A 36 0.63 17.17 -6.30
N LEU A 37 1.26 16.43 -5.37
CA LEU A 37 1.06 15.00 -5.21
C LEU A 37 -0.43 14.67 -5.03
N ILE A 38 -1.13 15.39 -4.15
CA ILE A 38 -2.55 15.13 -3.87
C ILE A 38 -3.45 15.71 -4.97
N GLN A 39 -3.21 16.93 -5.43
CA GLN A 39 -4.05 17.58 -6.45
C GLN A 39 -4.04 16.84 -7.79
N ASP A 40 -2.87 16.37 -8.23
CA ASP A 40 -2.71 15.81 -9.58
C ASP A 40 -2.94 14.29 -9.62
N ASN A 41 -2.82 13.57 -8.50
CA ASN A 41 -2.74 12.09 -8.50
C ASN A 41 -3.72 11.37 -7.58
N LEU A 42 -4.49 12.07 -6.75
CA LEU A 42 -5.50 11.44 -5.88
C LEU A 42 -6.93 11.84 -6.24
N ILE A 43 -7.10 13.01 -6.87
CA ILE A 43 -8.42 13.61 -7.08
C ILE A 43 -8.82 13.53 -8.55
N GLU A 44 -9.98 12.92 -8.78
CA GLU A 44 -10.67 12.92 -10.07
C GLU A 44 -12.10 13.44 -9.92
N GLY A 45 -12.60 14.16 -10.92
CA GLY A 45 -13.98 14.65 -10.96
C GLY A 45 -14.21 16.01 -10.31
N CYS A 46 -15.45 16.27 -9.88
CA CYS A 46 -15.88 17.55 -9.33
C CYS A 46 -15.67 17.64 -7.82
N VAL A 47 -14.42 17.57 -7.39
CA VAL A 47 -14.00 17.68 -6.00
C VAL A 47 -13.02 18.84 -5.86
N GLU A 48 -13.30 19.74 -4.92
CA GLU A 48 -12.37 20.78 -4.50
C GLU A 48 -11.64 20.32 -3.24
N ILE A 49 -10.31 20.47 -3.22
CA ILE A 49 -9.50 20.16 -2.04
C ILE A 49 -8.77 21.38 -1.52
N SER A 50 -8.54 21.41 -0.21
CA SER A 50 -7.81 22.49 0.47
C SER A 50 -7.13 21.97 1.73
N ASN A 51 -6.33 22.82 2.38
CA ASN A 51 -5.68 22.52 3.67
C ASN A 51 -4.85 21.22 3.67
N ILE A 52 -4.24 20.90 2.52
CA ILE A 52 -3.40 19.71 2.37
C ILE A 52 -2.19 19.82 3.31
N SER A 53 -2.00 18.81 4.16
CA SER A 53 -0.89 18.75 5.10
C SER A 53 -0.50 17.31 5.41
N SER A 54 0.73 17.15 5.91
CA SER A 54 1.23 15.88 6.43
C SER A 54 2.01 16.22 7.69
N ALA A 55 1.33 16.22 8.84
CA ALA A 55 1.94 16.57 10.12
C ALA A 55 2.80 15.42 10.68
N VAL A 56 2.45 14.18 10.34
CA VAL A 56 3.15 12.96 10.76
C VAL A 56 3.72 12.28 9.52
N ASN A 57 5.06 12.28 9.37
CA ASN A 57 5.78 11.63 8.27
C ASN A 57 7.28 11.45 8.60
N GLY A 58 7.96 10.72 7.73
CA GLY A 58 9.38 10.37 7.84
C GLY A 58 10.36 11.46 7.39
N ASN A 59 9.89 12.56 6.77
CA ASN A 59 10.78 13.54 6.11
C ASN A 59 11.78 14.16 7.09
N SER A 60 11.32 14.49 8.31
CA SER A 60 12.17 15.05 9.37
C SER A 60 13.27 14.08 9.85
N PHE A 61 13.15 12.80 9.50
CA PHE A 61 14.09 11.73 9.85
C PHE A 61 14.94 11.29 8.64
N GLY A 62 14.86 12.02 7.52
CA GLY A 62 15.59 11.69 6.29
C GLY A 62 15.01 10.52 5.51
N LEU A 63 13.75 10.16 5.78
CA LEU A 63 13.02 9.08 5.12
C LEU A 63 11.78 9.68 4.44
N PRO A 64 11.86 10.14 3.18
CA PRO A 64 10.68 10.60 2.45
C PRO A 64 9.62 9.50 2.42
N SER A 65 8.54 9.66 3.17
CA SER A 65 7.62 8.55 3.49
C SER A 65 6.30 8.62 2.73
N TYR A 66 6.17 9.59 1.83
CA TYR A 66 5.14 9.64 0.82
C TYR A 66 5.76 10.00 -0.54
N ALA A 67 5.18 9.51 -1.62
CA ALA A 67 5.70 9.74 -2.96
C ALA A 67 4.61 9.54 -4.03
N PHE A 68 4.87 10.02 -5.24
CA PHE A 68 4.15 9.58 -6.42
C PHE A 68 4.68 8.23 -6.88
N PHE A 69 3.80 7.36 -7.37
CA PHE A 69 4.21 6.15 -8.08
C PHE A 69 3.53 6.04 -9.45
N ASN A 70 4.19 5.33 -10.38
CA ASN A 70 3.60 4.88 -11.64
C ASN A 70 4.08 3.46 -11.96
N ARG A 71 3.19 2.62 -12.52
CA ARG A 71 3.51 1.22 -12.83
C ARG A 71 4.55 1.03 -13.95
N ALA A 72 4.87 2.09 -14.69
CA ALA A 72 5.70 2.05 -15.89
C ALA A 72 5.21 0.97 -16.88
N SER A 73 6.06 -0.02 -17.18
CA SER A 73 5.73 -1.15 -18.07
C SER A 73 5.32 -2.42 -17.33
N SER A 74 5.18 -2.37 -16.00
CA SER A 74 4.78 -3.52 -15.19
C SER A 74 3.28 -3.80 -15.29
N ASN A 75 2.87 -4.95 -14.75
CA ASN A 75 1.49 -5.37 -14.59
C ASN A 75 0.89 -4.95 -13.23
N PHE A 76 1.47 -3.97 -12.53
CA PHE A 76 0.91 -3.45 -11.28
C PHE A 76 -0.54 -2.94 -11.52
N PRO A 77 -1.48 -3.23 -10.60
CA PRO A 77 -2.92 -3.04 -10.84
C PRO A 77 -3.31 -1.57 -10.99
N PHE A 78 -2.60 -0.65 -10.33
CA PHE A 78 -2.81 0.79 -10.48
C PHE A 78 -1.87 1.37 -11.53
N GLN A 79 -2.38 2.29 -12.36
CA GLN A 79 -1.53 2.97 -13.34
C GLN A 79 -0.52 3.87 -12.63
N ASP A 80 -0.99 4.65 -11.68
CA ASP A 80 -0.25 5.60 -10.87
C ASP A 80 -1.06 5.96 -9.63
N GLY A 81 -0.47 6.76 -8.74
CA GLY A 81 -1.13 7.27 -7.56
C GLY A 81 -0.16 7.77 -6.49
N VAL A 82 -0.68 7.87 -5.28
CA VAL A 82 0.06 8.27 -4.08
C VAL A 82 0.47 7.02 -3.29
N MET A 83 1.75 6.95 -2.92
CA MET A 83 2.29 5.94 -2.02
C MET A 83 2.54 6.55 -0.65
N LEU A 84 2.12 5.86 0.41
CA LEU A 84 2.54 6.10 1.80
C LEU A 84 3.38 4.93 2.27
N SER A 85 4.37 5.17 3.12
CA SER A 85 5.29 4.16 3.64
C SER A 85 5.57 4.37 5.14
N THR A 86 5.86 3.27 5.84
CA THR A 86 6.44 3.27 7.19
C THR A 86 7.99 3.33 7.14
N GLY A 87 8.57 3.44 5.95
CA GLY A 87 9.99 3.63 5.68
C GLY A 87 10.22 4.73 4.63
N ASN A 88 11.28 4.59 3.83
CA ASN A 88 11.46 5.45 2.66
C ASN A 88 10.57 4.95 1.51
N ALA A 89 9.68 5.79 0.99
CA ALA A 89 8.77 5.45 -0.10
C ALA A 89 9.54 5.02 -1.37
N GLU A 90 10.66 5.66 -1.70
CA GLU A 90 11.46 5.31 -2.89
C GLU A 90 12.13 3.93 -2.77
N SER A 91 12.31 3.43 -1.55
CA SER A 91 12.83 2.07 -1.32
C SER A 91 11.80 0.99 -1.64
N GLY A 92 10.50 1.28 -1.58
CA GLY A 92 9.43 0.33 -1.92
C GLY A 92 9.15 0.19 -3.42
N GLY A 93 9.86 0.92 -4.26
CA GLY A 93 9.85 0.77 -5.72
C GLY A 93 11.23 0.94 -6.33
N ASN A 94 11.28 1.29 -7.62
CA ASN A 94 12.49 1.62 -8.40
C ASN A 94 13.50 0.50 -8.62
N LEU A 95 13.77 -0.37 -7.64
CA LEU A 95 14.70 -1.49 -7.73
C LEU A 95 14.21 -2.63 -6.82
N PRO A 96 14.42 -3.91 -7.21
CA PRO A 96 14.21 -5.02 -6.29
C PRO A 96 15.08 -4.86 -5.04
N ARG A 97 14.49 -5.07 -3.86
CA ARG A 97 15.19 -5.00 -2.57
C ARG A 97 15.30 -6.39 -1.96
N THR A 98 16.53 -6.77 -1.64
CA THR A 98 16.84 -7.97 -0.85
C THR A 98 18.03 -7.66 0.06
N PRO A 99 17.98 -7.94 1.37
CA PRO A 99 16.87 -8.56 2.13
C PRO A 99 15.65 -7.62 2.25
N THR A 100 14.62 -8.08 2.98
CA THR A 100 13.50 -7.22 3.40
C THR A 100 14.06 -5.93 4.02
N LEU A 101 13.41 -4.83 3.67
CA LEU A 101 13.56 -3.55 4.31
C LEU A 101 13.11 -3.68 5.78
N SER A 102 13.57 -2.73 6.59
CA SER A 102 13.20 -2.54 7.99
C SER A 102 13.59 -1.11 8.33
N GLU A 103 13.34 -0.22 7.37
CA GLU A 103 13.60 1.20 7.50
C GLU A 103 12.62 1.82 8.48
N GLY A 104 12.95 3.00 8.99
CA GLY A 104 12.16 3.67 10.00
C GLY A 104 13.01 4.14 11.16
N SER A 105 12.35 4.61 12.20
CA SER A 105 13.02 5.12 13.40
C SER A 105 12.10 5.07 14.60
N THR A 106 12.59 4.66 15.77
CA THR A 106 11.76 4.64 16.99
C THR A 106 11.37 6.03 17.49
N ILE A 107 12.02 7.09 17.00
CA ILE A 107 11.64 8.49 17.27
C ILE A 107 10.64 9.05 16.25
N TRP A 108 10.46 8.39 15.11
CA TRP A 108 9.39 8.68 14.18
C TRP A 108 8.13 7.98 14.72
N GLY A 109 7.33 8.75 15.45
CA GLY A 109 6.22 8.27 16.26
C GLY A 109 4.97 7.89 15.46
N THR A 110 3.84 7.95 16.16
CA THR A 110 2.52 7.58 15.66
C THR A 110 1.70 8.77 15.16
N ASP A 111 0.58 8.45 14.51
CA ASP A 111 -0.58 9.32 14.36
C ASP A 111 -1.67 8.91 15.38
N PRO A 112 -2.06 9.79 16.33
CA PRO A 112 -3.07 9.47 17.35
C PRO A 112 -4.44 9.09 16.78
N ASP A 113 -4.84 9.63 15.63
CA ASP A 113 -6.12 9.31 15.02
C ASP A 113 -6.13 7.88 14.44
N LEU A 114 -4.97 7.40 13.95
CA LEU A 114 -4.78 6.00 13.54
C LEU A 114 -4.93 5.05 14.73
N GLU A 115 -4.26 5.33 15.85
CA GLU A 115 -4.35 4.49 17.06
C GLU A 115 -5.75 4.46 17.63
N ALA A 116 -6.43 5.61 17.68
CA ALA A 116 -7.81 5.71 18.12
C ALA A 116 -8.76 4.91 17.22
N ALA A 117 -8.59 4.99 15.90
CA ALA A 117 -9.44 4.28 14.94
C ALA A 117 -9.25 2.76 14.97
N LEU A 118 -8.03 2.30 15.23
CA LEU A 118 -7.70 0.86 15.29
C LEU A 118 -7.83 0.27 16.70
N GLY A 119 -7.96 1.10 17.74
CA GLY A 119 -8.01 0.65 19.14
C GLY A 119 -6.71 0.01 19.62
N ILE A 120 -5.57 0.49 19.10
CA ILE A 120 -4.22 -0.01 19.41
C ILE A 120 -3.36 1.11 19.98
N THR A 121 -2.16 0.78 20.48
CA THR A 121 -1.19 1.76 20.99
C THR A 121 0.23 1.32 20.67
N ASN A 122 1.19 2.25 20.77
CA ASN A 122 2.63 2.03 20.55
C ASN A 122 2.98 1.68 19.10
N THR A 123 2.24 2.25 18.15
CA THR A 123 2.63 2.23 16.74
C THR A 123 3.77 3.22 16.49
N LEU A 124 4.57 2.96 15.46
CA LEU A 124 5.71 3.79 15.06
C LEU A 124 5.67 3.96 13.55
N ASN A 125 6.40 4.97 13.08
CA ASN A 125 6.63 5.25 11.67
C ASN A 125 5.36 5.54 10.88
N ALA A 126 4.42 6.24 11.52
CA ALA A 126 3.19 6.63 10.85
C ALA A 126 3.46 7.70 9.77
N THR A 127 2.85 7.53 8.61
CA THR A 127 2.70 8.59 7.61
C THR A 127 1.23 8.88 7.43
N SER A 128 0.83 10.14 7.59
CA SER A 128 -0.53 10.59 7.29
C SER A 128 -0.53 11.82 6.38
N ILE A 129 -1.56 11.89 5.54
CA ILE A 129 -1.87 13.07 4.73
C ILE A 129 -3.33 13.44 5.03
N GLU A 130 -3.56 14.69 5.41
CA GLU A 130 -4.86 15.25 5.71
C GLU A 130 -5.17 16.38 4.73
N PHE A 131 -6.42 16.46 4.28
CA PHE A 131 -6.93 17.56 3.46
C PHE A 131 -8.45 17.66 3.61
N ASP A 132 -8.98 18.87 3.42
CA ASP A 132 -10.41 19.09 3.33
C ASP A 132 -10.88 18.83 1.90
N LEU A 133 -12.06 18.22 1.75
CA LEU A 133 -12.69 17.99 0.46
C LEU A 133 -14.13 18.52 0.43
N ILE A 134 -14.50 19.14 -0.69
CA ILE A 134 -15.88 19.52 -1.02
C ILE A 134 -16.24 18.81 -2.31
N SER A 135 -17.27 17.95 -2.29
CA SER A 135 -17.73 17.21 -3.46
C SER A 135 -19.10 17.71 -3.93
N ALA A 136 -19.26 17.84 -5.25
CA ALA A 136 -20.57 18.10 -5.85
C ALA A 136 -21.48 16.86 -5.87
N THR A 137 -20.95 15.70 -5.47
CA THR A 137 -21.67 14.41 -5.45
C THR A 137 -21.80 13.89 -4.03
N ASN A 138 -22.74 12.96 -3.82
CA ASN A 138 -22.94 12.30 -2.54
C ASN A 138 -22.09 11.02 -2.37
N GLN A 139 -21.08 10.83 -3.21
CA GLN A 139 -20.25 9.63 -3.21
C GLN A 139 -18.78 10.00 -3.42
N VAL A 140 -17.93 9.54 -2.51
CA VAL A 140 -16.47 9.59 -2.63
C VAL A 140 -15.97 8.15 -2.52
N GLN A 141 -15.05 7.75 -3.39
CA GLN A 141 -14.46 6.43 -3.41
C GLN A 141 -12.94 6.56 -3.48
N PHE A 142 -12.25 5.64 -2.81
CA PHE A 142 -10.80 5.54 -2.85
C PHE A 142 -10.43 4.10 -3.23
N ASN A 143 -9.58 3.96 -4.23
CA ASN A 143 -8.92 2.69 -4.51
C ASN A 143 -7.61 2.66 -3.72
N TYR A 144 -7.30 1.52 -3.11
CA TYR A 144 -6.07 1.34 -2.36
C TYR A 144 -5.58 -0.09 -2.45
N LEU A 145 -4.29 -0.26 -2.15
CA LEU A 145 -3.60 -1.54 -2.04
C LEU A 145 -2.70 -1.43 -0.82
N LEU A 146 -2.79 -2.42 0.07
CA LEU A 146 -1.90 -2.54 1.22
C LEU A 146 -0.78 -3.53 0.87
N ALA A 147 0.45 -3.03 0.83
CA ALA A 147 1.65 -3.85 0.70
C ALA A 147 2.45 -3.75 1.99
N SER A 148 2.99 -4.86 2.48
CA SER A 148 3.72 -4.92 3.74
C SER A 148 4.66 -6.11 3.77
N GLU A 149 5.82 -5.91 4.40
CA GLU A 149 6.78 -6.97 4.69
C GLU A 149 6.27 -7.89 5.81
N GLU A 150 5.25 -7.46 6.56
CA GLU A 150 4.55 -8.28 7.54
C GLU A 150 3.67 -9.36 6.91
N TYR A 151 3.63 -9.46 5.58
CA TYR A 151 3.17 -10.66 4.90
C TYR A 151 4.21 -11.79 4.85
N PHE A 152 5.48 -11.53 5.20
CA PHE A 152 6.52 -12.54 5.11
C PHE A 152 6.47 -13.55 6.28
N GLY A 153 6.56 -14.84 5.95
CA GLY A 153 6.70 -15.91 6.96
C GLY A 153 5.48 -16.03 7.88
N THR A 154 5.70 -15.92 9.19
CA THR A 154 4.64 -16.02 10.22
C THR A 154 4.13 -14.67 10.70
N ASN A 155 4.67 -13.57 10.13
CA ASN A 155 4.40 -12.21 10.59
C ASN A 155 2.91 -11.83 10.57
N PRO A 156 2.07 -12.26 9.61
CA PRO A 156 0.63 -11.93 9.63
C PRO A 156 -0.08 -12.41 10.90
N CYS A 157 0.41 -13.48 11.52
CA CYS A 157 -0.17 -14.02 12.75
C CYS A 157 0.38 -13.34 14.02
N GLN A 158 1.44 -12.53 13.94
CA GLN A 158 2.23 -12.05 15.09
C GLN A 158 2.31 -10.52 15.17
N PHE A 159 2.37 -9.86 14.01
CA PHE A 159 2.55 -8.44 13.85
C PHE A 159 1.49 -7.91 12.88
N SER A 160 1.27 -6.59 12.92
CA SER A 160 0.33 -5.95 12.01
C SER A 160 0.80 -4.55 11.67
N ASP A 161 0.80 -4.23 10.38
CA ASP A 161 0.81 -2.84 9.94
C ASP A 161 -0.61 -2.29 9.97
N GLY A 162 -0.76 -1.10 10.56
CA GLY A 162 -2.04 -0.41 10.65
C GLY A 162 -2.31 0.42 9.40
N PHE A 163 -3.50 0.28 8.83
CA PHE A 163 -3.96 1.09 7.71
C PHE A 163 -5.37 1.63 7.97
N VAL A 164 -5.57 2.92 7.74
CA VAL A 164 -6.86 3.59 7.92
C VAL A 164 -7.10 4.61 6.82
N PHE A 165 -8.37 4.75 6.43
CA PHE A 165 -8.85 5.94 5.74
C PHE A 165 -9.86 6.62 6.65
N LEU A 166 -9.51 7.80 7.15
CA LEU A 166 -10.28 8.50 8.16
C LEU A 166 -11.09 9.63 7.54
N ILE A 167 -12.40 9.67 7.83
CA ILE A 167 -13.28 10.75 7.40
C ILE A 167 -14.01 11.36 8.60
N LYS A 168 -14.19 12.68 8.57
CA LYS A 168 -15.10 13.40 9.47
C LYS A 168 -15.60 14.67 8.78
N GLU A 169 -16.71 15.20 9.26
CA GLU A 169 -17.20 16.51 8.82
C GLU A 169 -16.32 17.63 9.40
N VAL A 170 -15.92 18.59 8.56
CA VAL A 170 -15.09 19.73 8.97
C VAL A 170 -15.79 20.53 10.07
N GLY A 171 -15.09 20.78 11.18
CA GLY A 171 -15.63 21.49 12.35
C GLY A 171 -16.51 20.65 13.27
N SER A 172 -16.78 19.38 12.95
CA SER A 172 -17.51 18.47 13.83
C SER A 172 -16.67 18.06 15.04
N PRO A 173 -17.26 17.98 16.25
CA PRO A 173 -16.59 17.43 17.43
C PRO A 173 -16.58 15.90 17.45
N LEU A 174 -17.21 15.23 16.48
CA LEU A 174 -17.25 13.78 16.39
C LEU A 174 -15.87 13.22 16.00
N PRO A 175 -15.53 12.00 16.46
CA PRO A 175 -14.28 11.35 16.07
C PRO A 175 -14.27 11.01 14.58
N TYR A 176 -13.06 10.83 14.04
CA TYR A 176 -12.89 10.26 12.71
C TYR A 176 -13.53 8.88 12.60
N THR A 177 -14.12 8.59 11.45
CA THR A 177 -14.63 7.27 11.08
C THR A 177 -13.68 6.61 10.10
N ASN A 178 -13.23 5.40 10.40
CA ASN A 178 -12.45 4.60 9.46
C ASN A 178 -13.36 3.98 8.39
N ILE A 179 -13.05 4.23 7.12
CA ILE A 179 -13.73 3.65 5.95
C ILE A 179 -12.89 2.60 5.22
N ALA A 180 -11.64 2.36 5.64
CA ALA A 180 -10.82 1.23 5.18
C ALA A 180 -11.20 -0.05 5.94
N LEU A 181 -12.38 -0.58 5.63
CA LEU A 181 -12.92 -1.79 6.25
C LEU A 181 -13.02 -2.93 5.23
N VAL A 182 -12.87 -4.16 5.70
CA VAL A 182 -13.15 -5.35 4.90
C VAL A 182 -14.62 -5.30 4.44
N PRO A 183 -14.91 -5.43 3.13
CA PRO A 183 -16.24 -5.20 2.59
C PRO A 183 -17.35 -5.98 3.31
N GLY A 184 -18.41 -5.28 3.72
CA GLY A 184 -19.57 -5.85 4.41
C GLY A 184 -19.34 -6.12 5.91
N THR A 185 -18.25 -5.65 6.50
CA THR A 185 -17.90 -5.87 7.91
C THR A 185 -17.48 -4.58 8.61
N SER A 186 -17.24 -4.67 9.92
CA SER A 186 -16.58 -3.62 10.72
C SER A 186 -15.10 -3.92 11.00
N ILE A 187 -14.51 -4.89 10.29
CA ILE A 187 -13.12 -5.32 10.49
C ILE A 187 -12.21 -4.34 9.72
N PRO A 188 -11.27 -3.64 10.39
CA PRO A 188 -10.30 -2.79 9.71
C PRO A 188 -9.40 -3.58 8.77
N VAL A 189 -8.97 -2.97 7.67
CA VAL A 189 -7.97 -3.56 6.79
C VAL A 189 -6.58 -3.48 7.43
N ASN A 190 -5.94 -4.63 7.57
CA ASN A 190 -4.58 -4.77 8.07
C ASN A 190 -3.99 -6.14 7.65
N THR A 191 -2.70 -6.36 7.91
CA THR A 191 -2.03 -7.62 7.52
C THR A 191 -2.52 -8.84 8.30
N ASN A 192 -3.05 -8.67 9.51
CA ASN A 192 -3.55 -9.78 10.33
C ASN A 192 -5.02 -10.17 10.05
N THR A 193 -5.77 -9.37 9.28
CA THR A 193 -7.16 -9.66 8.89
C THR A 193 -7.30 -10.04 7.42
N ILE A 194 -6.25 -9.85 6.60
CA ILE A 194 -6.25 -10.20 5.17
C ILE A 194 -4.99 -11.00 4.88
N HIS A 195 -5.04 -12.32 5.02
CA HIS A 195 -3.94 -13.23 4.71
C HIS A 195 -4.43 -14.67 4.46
N GLU A 196 -3.64 -15.45 3.72
CA GLU A 196 -3.87 -16.90 3.56
C GLU A 196 -3.59 -17.69 4.84
N GLU A 197 -3.96 -18.96 4.86
CA GLU A 197 -3.64 -19.84 5.97
C GLU A 197 -2.13 -20.03 6.09
N ILE A 198 -1.60 -19.83 7.30
CA ILE A 198 -0.23 -20.21 7.63
C ILE A 198 -0.32 -21.53 8.39
N PHE A 199 -0.07 -22.63 7.68
CA PHE A 199 -0.31 -23.99 8.17
C PHE A 199 0.32 -24.24 9.53
N GLY A 200 -0.50 -24.65 10.50
CA GLY A 200 -0.07 -24.92 11.87
C GLY A 200 0.19 -23.70 12.74
N ILE A 201 0.01 -22.48 12.23
CA ILE A 201 0.22 -21.21 12.95
C ILE A 201 -1.10 -20.46 13.12
N CYS A 202 -1.74 -20.03 12.03
CA CYS A 202 -3.03 -19.35 12.10
C CYS A 202 -3.91 -19.61 10.85
N PRO A 203 -5.25 -19.66 11.00
CA PRO A 203 -6.18 -19.85 9.89
C PRO A 203 -6.20 -18.61 8.98
N ALA A 204 -6.59 -18.80 7.72
CA ALA A 204 -6.81 -17.69 6.79
C ALA A 204 -7.81 -16.66 7.34
N GLN A 205 -7.55 -15.37 7.09
CA GLN A 205 -8.46 -14.27 7.39
C GLN A 205 -8.73 -13.51 6.10
N ASN A 206 -10.00 -13.43 5.70
CA ASN A 206 -10.47 -12.73 4.49
C ASN A 206 -9.59 -12.91 3.23
N ALA A 207 -9.07 -14.13 3.01
CA ALA A 207 -8.07 -14.44 1.98
C ALA A 207 -8.51 -14.10 0.55
N GLN A 208 -9.81 -13.96 0.29
CA GLN A 208 -10.32 -13.50 -1.01
C GLN A 208 -9.90 -12.06 -1.37
N TYR A 209 -9.42 -11.26 -0.41
CA TYR A 209 -8.88 -9.92 -0.64
C TYR A 209 -7.35 -9.88 -0.62
N PHE A 210 -6.69 -11.02 -0.46
CA PHE A 210 -5.24 -11.14 -0.54
C PHE A 210 -4.82 -11.45 -1.99
N ASP A 211 -4.01 -10.58 -2.59
CA ASP A 211 -3.63 -10.69 -4.02
C ASP A 211 -2.35 -11.52 -4.24
N GLY A 212 -1.42 -11.51 -3.28
CA GLY A 212 -0.19 -12.29 -3.36
C GLY A 212 0.97 -11.76 -2.51
N TYR A 213 2.11 -12.43 -2.66
CA TYR A 213 3.39 -12.11 -2.02
C TYR A 213 4.37 -11.48 -3.01
#